data_AF-A0A3D5GJI4-F1
#
_entry.id   AF-A0A3D5GJI4-F1
#
_cell.length_a   1.000
_cell.length_b   1.000
_cell.length_c   1.000
_cell.angle_alpha   90.00
_cell.angle_beta   90.00
_cell.angle_gamma   90.00
#
_symmetry.space_group_name_H-M   'P 1'
#
loop_
_entity.id
_entity.type
_entity.pdbx_description
1 polymer ?
#
loop_
_entity_poly.entity_id
_entity_poly.type
_entity_poly.pdbx_seq_one_letter_code
_entity_poly.pdbx_strand_id
1 'polypeptide(L)'
;MRTVLVLAVAVTTVVTVLYFGLGSVDEEAEVATTPVITSPDGPSTKNESLPTSTRAPEAATSISQGEAEPTLVAVTTVASTTVIYQTLDTLPPVEGLGAPTLDAASSVSTVGIDRVMFGMTVQDAQIAAGSRFTPVTPIGHCFLVVPEAGQAGLTFWVVAGTIERVDVDTRTITTRSGAGIGDTEDRIREMFADLIHTTP
;
A
#
# COMPACT_ATOMS: atom_id res chain seq x y z
N MET A 1 -23.19 -1.86 -53.94
CA MET A 1 -22.93 -3.11 -53.19
C MET A 1 -22.42 -2.85 -51.78
N ARG A 2 -21.42 -1.99 -51.57
CA ARG A 2 -20.90 -1.64 -50.22
C ARG A 2 -21.92 -0.95 -49.29
N THR A 3 -22.74 -0.05 -49.81
CA THR A 3 -23.78 0.65 -49.03
C THR A 3 -24.93 -0.26 -48.59
N VAL A 4 -25.31 -1.23 -49.42
CA VAL A 4 -26.37 -2.21 -49.13
C VAL A 4 -25.90 -3.21 -48.05
N LEU A 5 -24.62 -3.59 -48.07
CA LEU A 5 -24.02 -4.48 -47.08
C LEU A 5 -23.95 -3.84 -45.68
N VAL A 6 -23.58 -2.55 -45.60
CA VAL A 6 -23.49 -1.83 -44.32
C VAL A 6 -24.87 -1.64 -43.69
N LEU A 7 -25.90 -1.36 -44.49
CA LEU A 7 -27.27 -1.21 -44.00
C LEU A 7 -27.84 -2.55 -43.49
N ALA A 8 -27.54 -3.67 -44.16
CA ALA A 8 -28.02 -5.00 -43.77
C ALA A 8 -27.43 -5.48 -42.43
N VAL A 9 -26.15 -5.17 -42.15
CA VAL A 9 -25.48 -5.51 -40.88
C VAL A 9 -25.98 -4.63 -39.72
N ALA A 10 -26.27 -3.35 -39.98
CA ALA A 10 -26.83 -2.46 -38.96
C ALA A 10 -28.26 -2.86 -38.57
N VAL A 11 -29.09 -3.28 -39.53
CA VAL A 11 -30.48 -3.69 -39.24
C VAL A 11 -30.52 -5.01 -38.46
N THR A 12 -29.65 -5.97 -38.79
CA THR A 12 -29.60 -7.26 -38.09
C THR A 12 -29.14 -7.12 -36.64
N THR A 13 -28.17 -6.25 -36.35
CA THR A 13 -27.71 -5.99 -34.98
C THR A 13 -28.75 -5.28 -34.11
N VAL A 14 -29.55 -4.38 -34.68
CA VAL A 14 -30.63 -3.70 -33.94
C VAL A 14 -31.79 -4.67 -33.63
N VAL A 15 -32.14 -5.56 -34.57
CA VAL A 15 -33.22 -6.54 -34.36
C VAL A 15 -32.85 -7.60 -33.31
N THR A 16 -31.58 -8.05 -33.24
CA THR A 16 -31.16 -9.01 -32.22
C THR A 16 -31.15 -8.40 -30.82
N VAL A 17 -30.73 -7.14 -30.66
CA VAL A 17 -30.78 -6.45 -29.36
C VAL A 17 -32.22 -6.25 -28.89
N LEU A 18 -33.15 -5.93 -29.80
CA LEU A 18 -34.58 -5.81 -29.48
C LEU A 18 -35.24 -7.16 -29.13
N TYR A 19 -34.79 -8.26 -29.74
CA TYR A 19 -35.36 -9.59 -29.50
C TYR A 19 -34.83 -10.23 -28.21
N PHE A 20 -33.57 -10.00 -27.83
CA PHE A 20 -32.98 -10.53 -26.59
C PHE A 20 -33.08 -9.57 -25.39
N GLY A 21 -33.38 -8.29 -25.60
CA GLY A 21 -33.46 -7.27 -24.53
C GLY A 21 -34.81 -7.17 -23.80
N LEU A 22 -35.82 -7.97 -24.16
CA LEU A 22 -37.15 -7.99 -23.53
C LEU A 22 -37.51 -9.40 -23.01
N GLY A 23 -36.53 -10.08 -22.43
CA GLY A 23 -36.76 -11.30 -21.65
C GLY A 23 -37.35 -10.96 -20.29
N SER A 24 -38.66 -11.13 -20.17
CA SER A 24 -39.46 -11.19 -18.95
C SER A 24 -38.89 -12.26 -18.00
N VAL A 25 -38.44 -11.85 -16.82
CA VAL A 25 -38.25 -12.74 -15.66
C VAL A 25 -39.52 -12.60 -14.83
N ASP A 26 -40.34 -13.64 -14.91
CA ASP A 26 -41.53 -13.82 -14.08
C ASP A 26 -41.19 -13.80 -12.59
N GLU A 27 -42.10 -13.16 -11.89
CA GLU A 27 -42.29 -12.99 -10.46
C GLU A 27 -42.46 -14.35 -9.76
N GLU A 28 -41.63 -14.61 -8.75
CA GLU A 28 -42.00 -15.49 -7.63
C GLU A 28 -41.57 -14.78 -6.34
N ALA A 29 -42.57 -14.38 -5.57
CA ALA A 29 -42.44 -13.71 -4.29
C ALA A 29 -41.98 -14.70 -3.20
N GLU A 30 -40.78 -14.48 -2.65
CA GLU A 30 -40.32 -15.16 -1.44
C GLU A 30 -40.10 -14.14 -0.31
N VAL A 31 -41.10 -14.09 0.57
CA VAL A 31 -41.08 -13.76 2.00
C VAL A 31 -39.87 -12.95 2.53
N ALA A 32 -40.09 -11.64 2.67
CA ALA A 32 -39.27 -10.77 3.50
C ALA A 32 -39.36 -11.20 4.98
N THR A 33 -38.39 -12.01 5.43
CA THR A 33 -38.14 -12.24 6.85
C THR A 33 -37.07 -11.25 7.32
N THR A 34 -37.50 -10.29 8.14
CA THR A 34 -36.62 -9.38 8.87
C THR A 34 -35.76 -10.16 9.87
N PRO A 35 -34.43 -9.95 9.93
CA PRO A 35 -33.65 -10.49 11.03
C PRO A 35 -33.92 -9.68 12.31
N VAL A 36 -34.53 -10.35 13.29
CA VAL A 36 -34.66 -9.86 14.67
C VAL A 36 -33.25 -9.79 15.28
N ILE A 37 -32.71 -8.58 15.41
CA ILE A 37 -31.51 -8.32 16.22
C ILE A 37 -31.95 -8.39 17.68
N THR A 38 -31.66 -9.53 18.31
CA THR A 38 -31.81 -9.67 19.76
C THR A 38 -30.51 -9.22 20.40
N SER A 39 -30.52 -8.04 21.04
CA SER A 39 -29.47 -7.64 21.99
C SER A 39 -29.59 -8.47 23.27
N PRO A 40 -28.47 -8.95 23.83
CA PRO A 40 -28.36 -9.17 25.25
C PRO A 40 -27.37 -8.18 25.86
N ASP A 41 -27.88 -7.36 26.78
CA ASP A 41 -27.13 -6.58 27.74
C ASP A 41 -26.13 -7.46 28.53
N GLY A 42 -24.97 -6.87 28.87
CA GLY A 42 -23.88 -7.50 29.64
C GLY A 42 -24.28 -7.90 31.08
N PRO A 43 -23.33 -8.40 31.91
CA PRO A 43 -22.35 -7.47 32.47
C PRO A 43 -20.96 -8.05 32.88
N SER A 44 -20.05 -7.08 33.13
CA SER A 44 -19.00 -7.06 34.16
C SER A 44 -17.67 -7.83 34.03
N THR A 45 -16.61 -7.01 34.06
CA THR A 45 -15.34 -7.13 34.81
C THR A 45 -14.40 -8.29 34.54
N LYS A 46 -13.19 -7.95 34.08
CA LYS A 46 -11.95 -8.11 34.87
C LYS A 46 -10.83 -7.24 34.30
N ASN A 47 -10.32 -6.37 35.16
CA ASN A 47 -9.02 -5.72 35.02
C ASN A 47 -7.94 -6.80 34.83
N GLU A 48 -7.14 -6.68 33.78
CA GLU A 48 -5.85 -7.35 33.70
C GLU A 48 -4.76 -6.28 33.57
N SER A 49 -4.02 -6.13 34.66
CA SER A 49 -2.89 -5.24 34.86
C SER A 49 -1.59 -5.99 34.55
N LEU A 50 -0.66 -5.36 33.80
CA LEU A 50 0.79 -5.19 34.05
C LEU A 50 1.56 -4.92 32.73
N PRO A 51 2.78 -4.34 32.74
CA PRO A 51 3.49 -3.70 33.85
C PRO A 51 3.97 -2.26 33.55
N THR A 52 4.04 -1.48 34.63
CA THR A 52 4.80 -0.23 34.76
C THR A 52 6.29 -0.47 34.49
N SER A 53 6.86 0.25 33.52
CA SER A 53 8.30 0.32 33.32
C SER A 53 8.92 1.28 34.35
N THR A 54 9.64 0.70 35.31
CA THR A 54 10.42 1.41 36.34
C THR A 54 11.61 2.11 35.71
N ARG A 55 11.61 3.45 35.74
CA ARG A 55 12.77 4.30 35.43
C ARG A 55 13.65 4.44 36.68
N ALA A 56 14.90 3.99 36.58
CA ALA A 56 15.96 4.20 37.56
C ALA A 56 16.74 5.52 37.25
N PRO A 57 17.51 6.07 38.20
CA PRO A 57 17.53 7.50 38.50
C PRO A 57 18.51 8.34 37.68
N GLU A 58 18.21 9.65 37.65
CA GLU A 58 19.12 10.73 37.28
C GLU A 58 20.45 10.62 38.04
N ALA A 59 21.55 10.55 37.30
CA ALA A 59 22.88 10.87 37.81
C ALA A 59 23.24 12.27 37.31
N ALA A 60 23.08 13.25 38.19
CA ALA A 60 23.68 14.56 38.04
C ALA A 60 25.20 14.40 38.15
N THR A 61 25.93 14.77 37.08
CA THR A 61 27.39 14.86 37.12
C THR A 61 27.79 16.31 36.92
N SER A 62 28.25 16.90 38.02
CA SER A 62 28.89 18.20 38.12
C SER A 62 30.14 18.27 37.24
N ILE A 63 30.21 19.27 36.38
CA ILE A 63 31.40 19.61 35.59
C ILE A 63 32.42 20.31 36.49
N SER A 64 33.52 19.61 36.80
CA SER A 64 34.72 20.17 37.41
C SER A 64 35.75 20.43 36.32
N GLN A 65 36.06 21.71 36.12
CA GLN A 65 37.02 22.21 35.14
C GLN A 65 38.44 22.00 35.69
N GLY A 66 39.13 20.98 35.18
CA GLY A 66 40.53 20.69 35.48
C GLY A 66 41.35 20.77 34.21
N GLU A 67 42.21 21.79 34.14
CA GLU A 67 43.18 22.00 33.08
C GLU A 67 44.28 20.94 33.20
N ALA A 68 44.42 20.07 32.19
CA ALA A 68 45.44 19.04 32.12
C ALA A 68 46.19 19.10 30.78
N GLU A 69 47.51 19.04 30.87
CA GLU A 69 48.50 19.14 29.79
C GLU A 69 48.30 18.15 28.62
N PRO A 70 48.83 18.44 27.41
CA PRO A 70 48.56 17.65 26.22
C PRO A 70 49.16 16.23 26.35
N THR A 71 48.29 15.26 26.61
CA THR A 71 48.60 13.84 26.51
C THR A 71 48.55 13.43 25.04
N LEU A 72 49.67 12.94 24.50
CA LEU A 72 49.74 12.37 23.16
C LEU A 72 48.92 11.08 23.10
N VAL A 73 47.80 11.10 22.38
CA VAL A 73 46.91 9.95 22.18
C VAL A 73 47.47 9.09 21.05
N ALA A 74 47.74 7.81 21.34
CA ALA A 74 48.15 6.84 20.32
C ALA A 74 46.99 6.61 19.34
N VAL A 75 47.23 6.90 18.06
CA VAL A 75 46.29 6.64 16.97
C VAL A 75 46.29 5.14 16.69
N THR A 76 45.27 4.43 17.17
CA THR A 76 45.06 3.02 16.83
C THR A 76 44.38 2.95 15.47
N THR A 77 45.07 2.37 14.49
CA THR A 77 44.53 2.14 13.15
C THR A 77 43.42 1.09 13.22
N VAL A 78 42.19 1.47 12.88
CA VAL A 78 41.08 0.52 12.76
C VAL A 78 41.23 -0.28 11.46
N ALA A 79 41.12 -1.61 11.55
CA ALA A 79 41.16 -2.49 10.39
C ALA A 79 39.96 -2.21 9.46
N SER A 80 40.21 -2.09 8.16
CA SER A 80 39.16 -1.91 7.16
C SER A 80 38.37 -3.20 6.98
N THR A 81 37.07 -3.15 7.26
CA THR A 81 36.14 -4.24 6.95
C THR A 81 35.90 -4.26 5.44
N THR A 82 36.20 -5.37 4.78
CA THR A 82 35.84 -5.60 3.38
C THR A 82 34.32 -5.62 3.26
N VAL A 83 33.74 -4.63 2.57
CA VAL A 83 32.32 -4.62 2.21
C VAL A 83 32.14 -5.58 1.04
N ILE A 84 31.51 -6.73 1.28
CA ILE A 84 31.07 -7.63 0.21
C ILE A 84 29.74 -7.07 -0.32
N TYR A 85 29.75 -6.56 -1.55
CA TYR A 85 28.54 -6.21 -2.27
C TYR A 85 27.84 -7.51 -2.68
N GLN A 86 26.70 -7.82 -2.06
CA GLN A 86 25.86 -8.91 -2.53
C GLN A 86 25.11 -8.44 -3.77
N THR A 87 25.13 -9.25 -4.83
CA THR A 87 24.23 -9.07 -5.96
C THR A 87 22.80 -9.22 -5.47
N LEU A 88 21.90 -8.33 -5.88
CA LEU A 88 20.49 -8.50 -5.59
C LEU A 88 19.96 -9.73 -6.34
N ASP A 89 19.30 -10.62 -5.61
CA ASP A 89 18.56 -11.72 -6.20
C ASP A 89 17.38 -11.21 -7.05
N THR A 90 16.92 -12.02 -7.99
CA THR A 90 15.77 -11.74 -8.84
C THR A 90 14.54 -12.52 -8.40
N LEU A 91 13.35 -11.95 -8.57
CA LEU A 91 12.10 -12.67 -8.34
C LEU A 91 11.88 -13.77 -9.40
N PRO A 92 11.11 -14.83 -9.06
CA PRO A 92 10.68 -15.81 -10.05
C PRO A 92 9.95 -15.14 -11.22
N PRO A 93 10.17 -15.60 -12.47
CA PRO A 93 9.44 -15.07 -13.62
C PRO A 93 7.94 -15.23 -13.47
N VAL A 94 7.18 -14.20 -13.87
CA VAL A 94 5.72 -14.22 -13.93
C VAL A 94 5.28 -14.06 -15.39
N GLU A 95 4.38 -14.94 -15.80
CA GLU A 95 3.73 -14.94 -17.12
C GLU A 95 2.31 -14.35 -17.01
N GLY A 96 1.78 -13.86 -18.12
CA GLY A 96 0.37 -13.42 -18.17
C GLY A 96 0.05 -12.11 -17.43
N LEU A 97 1.02 -11.19 -17.33
CA LEU A 97 0.87 -9.89 -16.64
C LEU A 97 -0.26 -9.01 -17.22
N GLY A 98 -0.55 -9.09 -18.51
CA GLY A 98 -1.51 -8.18 -19.14
C GLY A 98 -0.96 -6.77 -19.31
N ALA A 99 -1.84 -5.76 -19.37
CA ALA A 99 -1.43 -4.36 -19.53
C ALA A 99 -1.14 -3.71 -18.18
N PRO A 100 -0.12 -2.83 -18.07
CA PRO A 100 0.15 -2.10 -16.84
C PRO A 100 -1.06 -1.31 -16.34
N THR A 101 -1.30 -1.36 -15.04
CA THR A 101 -2.48 -0.75 -14.40
C THR A 101 -2.12 0.41 -13.47
N LEU A 102 -0.89 0.40 -12.95
CA LEU A 102 -0.35 1.48 -12.12
C LEU A 102 0.05 2.67 -12.99
N ASP A 103 -0.76 3.73 -13.01
CA ASP A 103 -0.55 4.93 -13.82
C ASP A 103 -0.70 6.23 -13.01
N ALA A 104 -0.61 7.38 -13.68
CA ALA A 104 -0.72 8.69 -13.03
C ALA A 104 -2.12 8.99 -12.46
N ALA A 105 -3.15 8.22 -12.85
CA ALA A 105 -4.51 8.35 -12.33
C ALA A 105 -4.78 7.40 -11.15
N SER A 106 -3.83 6.53 -10.82
CA SER A 106 -3.92 5.63 -9.67
C SER A 106 -3.99 6.40 -8.36
N SER A 107 -4.69 5.84 -7.37
CA SER A 107 -4.82 6.42 -6.04
C SER A 107 -4.64 5.38 -4.94
N VAL A 108 -4.04 5.79 -3.82
CA VAL A 108 -3.83 4.96 -2.64
C VAL A 108 -5.07 4.96 -1.77
N SER A 109 -5.38 3.82 -1.19
CA SER A 109 -6.45 3.64 -0.21
C SER A 109 -6.00 2.77 0.94
N THR A 110 -6.87 2.57 1.93
CA THR A 110 -6.60 1.67 3.06
C THR A 110 -6.41 0.21 2.66
N VAL A 111 -6.83 -0.17 1.44
CA VAL A 111 -6.78 -1.56 0.97
C VAL A 111 -5.69 -1.81 -0.07
N GLY A 112 -5.04 -0.76 -0.59
CA GLY A 112 -4.04 -0.88 -1.65
C GLY A 112 -4.04 0.31 -2.62
N ILE A 113 -3.43 0.09 -3.78
CA ILE A 113 -3.33 1.03 -4.89
C ILE A 113 -3.82 0.39 -6.19
N ASP A 114 -4.84 1.00 -6.80
CA ASP A 114 -5.54 0.47 -7.97
C ASP A 114 -5.88 -1.02 -7.83
N ARG A 115 -5.33 -1.92 -8.65
CA ARG A 115 -5.56 -3.37 -8.57
C ARG A 115 -4.64 -4.10 -7.60
N VAL A 116 -3.56 -3.47 -7.14
CA VAL A 116 -2.62 -4.07 -6.19
C VAL A 116 -3.13 -3.85 -4.78
N MET A 117 -3.54 -4.93 -4.13
CA MET A 117 -4.10 -4.92 -2.78
C MET A 117 -3.06 -5.35 -1.75
N PHE A 118 -3.12 -4.76 -0.55
CA PHE A 118 -2.31 -5.23 0.56
C PHE A 118 -2.71 -6.66 0.95
N GLY A 119 -1.72 -7.48 1.33
CA GLY A 119 -1.86 -8.91 1.58
C GLY A 119 -1.77 -9.80 0.33
N MET A 120 -1.73 -9.25 -0.89
CA MET A 120 -1.44 -10.04 -2.09
C MET A 120 -0.04 -10.64 -2.03
N THR A 121 0.13 -11.87 -2.52
CA THR A 121 1.48 -12.41 -2.75
C THR A 121 2.21 -11.54 -3.78
N VAL A 122 3.54 -11.53 -3.76
CA VAL A 122 4.33 -10.78 -4.77
C VAL A 122 3.99 -11.21 -6.20
N GLN A 123 3.65 -12.48 -6.41
CA GLN A 123 3.24 -12.98 -7.73
C GLN A 123 1.87 -12.41 -8.14
N ASP A 124 0.87 -12.46 -7.26
CA ASP A 124 -0.47 -11.93 -7.55
C ASP A 124 -0.44 -10.43 -7.76
N ALA A 125 0.39 -9.71 -7.00
CA ALA A 125 0.58 -8.28 -7.14
C ALA A 125 1.19 -7.92 -8.50
N GLN A 126 2.15 -8.68 -9.01
CA GLN A 126 2.71 -8.48 -10.35
C GLN A 126 1.65 -8.66 -11.44
N ILE A 127 0.81 -9.70 -11.32
CA ILE A 127 -0.30 -9.95 -12.24
C ILE A 127 -1.32 -8.80 -12.17
N ALA A 128 -1.70 -8.35 -10.97
CA ALA A 128 -2.65 -7.26 -10.78
C ALA A 128 -2.13 -5.92 -11.30
N ALA A 129 -0.83 -5.65 -11.12
CA ALA A 129 -0.13 -4.46 -11.62
C ALA A 129 0.06 -4.48 -13.14
N GLY A 130 -0.04 -5.65 -13.76
CA GLY A 130 0.40 -5.90 -15.12
C GLY A 130 1.86 -5.55 -15.37
N SER A 131 2.70 -5.84 -14.38
CA SER A 131 4.08 -5.34 -14.30
C SER A 131 4.96 -6.33 -13.55
N ARG A 132 6.16 -6.60 -14.06
CA ARG A 132 7.18 -7.32 -13.29
C ARG A 132 7.70 -6.42 -12.19
N PHE A 133 8.05 -7.02 -11.06
CA PHE A 133 8.63 -6.33 -9.94
C PHE A 133 10.14 -6.62 -9.88
N THR A 134 10.95 -5.58 -9.79
CA THR A 134 12.39 -5.69 -9.58
C THR A 134 12.70 -5.39 -8.10
N PRO A 135 13.35 -6.31 -7.36
CA PRO A 135 13.88 -6.02 -6.04
C PRO A 135 14.87 -4.86 -6.05
N VAL A 136 14.77 -3.99 -5.05
CA VAL A 136 15.73 -2.88 -4.82
C VAL A 136 16.45 -2.98 -3.47
N THR A 137 16.19 -4.06 -2.73
CA THR A 137 16.95 -4.50 -1.57
C THR A 137 17.17 -6.03 -1.65
N PRO A 138 18.14 -6.61 -0.91
CA PRO A 138 18.30 -8.06 -0.85
C PRO A 138 16.99 -8.76 -0.48
N ILE A 139 16.69 -9.87 -1.16
CA ILE A 139 15.47 -10.64 -0.91
C ILE A 139 15.60 -11.38 0.42
N GLY A 140 14.55 -11.33 1.24
CA GLY A 140 14.49 -11.98 2.54
C GLY A 140 13.09 -11.92 3.13
N HIS A 141 12.98 -11.94 4.45
CA HIS A 141 11.67 -11.80 5.11
C HIS A 141 11.02 -10.44 4.87
N CYS A 142 11.81 -9.37 4.73
CA CYS A 142 11.36 -8.02 4.43
C CYS A 142 12.24 -7.43 3.33
N PHE A 143 11.65 -7.00 2.22
CA PHE A 143 12.40 -6.41 1.11
C PHE A 143 11.52 -5.46 0.30
N LEU A 144 12.15 -4.63 -0.52
CA LEU A 144 11.49 -3.64 -1.36
C LEU A 144 11.53 -4.06 -2.82
N VAL A 145 10.44 -3.79 -3.53
CA VAL A 145 10.32 -4.04 -4.97
C VAL A 145 9.71 -2.85 -5.69
N VAL A 146 10.09 -2.64 -6.94
CA VAL A 146 9.60 -1.56 -7.80
C VAL A 146 8.97 -2.17 -9.06
N PRO A 147 7.78 -1.71 -9.50
CA PRO A 147 7.22 -2.14 -10.78
C PRO A 147 8.08 -1.63 -11.95
N GLU A 148 8.38 -2.51 -12.91
CA GLU A 148 9.16 -2.19 -14.10
C GLU A 148 8.37 -1.35 -15.11
N ALA A 149 7.06 -1.54 -15.16
CA ALA A 149 6.13 -0.81 -16.01
C ALA A 149 5.05 -0.10 -15.18
N GLY A 150 4.62 1.07 -15.66
CA GLY A 150 3.65 1.94 -15.00
C GLY A 150 4.21 3.31 -14.60
N GLN A 151 3.51 4.00 -13.71
CA GLN A 151 3.94 5.26 -13.11
C GLN A 151 5.16 5.04 -12.20
N ALA A 152 6.23 5.78 -12.48
CA ALA A 152 7.41 5.81 -11.62
C ALA A 152 7.12 6.45 -10.26
N GLY A 153 7.94 6.13 -9.26
CA GLY A 153 7.79 6.62 -7.89
C GLY A 153 6.92 5.75 -7.01
N LEU A 154 6.72 4.48 -7.35
CA LEU A 154 6.07 3.49 -6.50
C LEU A 154 7.09 2.46 -6.02
N THR A 155 7.11 2.16 -4.72
CA THR A 155 7.91 1.08 -4.13
C THR A 155 7.05 0.27 -3.17
N PHE A 156 6.99 -1.04 -3.35
CA PHE A 156 6.23 -1.91 -2.46
C PHE A 156 7.13 -2.56 -1.42
N TRP A 157 6.65 -2.61 -0.19
CA TRP A 157 7.23 -3.40 0.88
C TRP A 157 6.63 -4.79 0.85
N VAL A 158 7.51 -5.77 0.74
CA VAL A 158 7.17 -7.17 0.86
C VAL A 158 7.54 -7.64 2.26
N VAL A 159 6.61 -8.25 2.99
CA VAL A 159 6.87 -8.93 4.25
C VAL A 159 6.33 -10.35 4.17
N ALA A 160 7.13 -11.35 4.51
CA ALA A 160 6.74 -12.76 4.45
C ALA A 160 6.14 -13.19 3.08
N GLY A 161 6.54 -12.54 1.99
CA GLY A 161 6.08 -12.83 0.63
C GLY A 161 4.79 -12.11 0.19
N THR A 162 4.22 -11.24 1.02
CA THR A 162 3.02 -10.44 0.71
C THR A 162 3.31 -8.94 0.67
N ILE A 163 2.52 -8.20 -0.12
CA ILE A 163 2.59 -6.74 -0.20
C ILE A 163 1.94 -6.14 1.04
N GLU A 164 2.70 -5.47 1.89
CA GLU A 164 2.17 -4.91 3.15
C GLU A 164 2.09 -3.38 3.15
N ARG A 165 2.84 -2.73 2.25
CA ARG A 165 2.87 -1.27 2.16
C ARG A 165 3.29 -0.83 0.76
N VAL A 166 2.82 0.35 0.37
CA VAL A 166 3.31 1.08 -0.81
C VAL A 166 3.86 2.43 -0.36
N ASP A 167 5.07 2.73 -0.81
CA ASP A 167 5.66 4.05 -0.75
C ASP A 167 5.43 4.76 -2.08
N VAL A 168 5.02 6.01 -1.99
CA VAL A 168 4.79 6.90 -3.12
C VAL A 168 5.81 8.04 -3.04
N ASP A 169 6.56 8.26 -4.10
CA ASP A 169 7.53 9.34 -4.27
C ASP A 169 7.28 10.09 -5.59
N THR A 170 6.00 10.37 -5.85
CA THR A 170 5.55 11.17 -7.00
C THR A 170 4.41 12.08 -6.57
N ARG A 171 4.30 13.25 -7.21
CA ARG A 171 3.20 14.19 -6.97
C ARG A 171 1.93 13.87 -7.75
N THR A 172 1.99 12.91 -8.67
CA THR A 172 0.83 12.53 -9.51
C THR A 172 -0.17 11.65 -8.79
N ILE A 173 0.30 10.84 -7.83
CA ILE A 173 -0.53 9.90 -7.08
C ILE A 173 -0.96 10.56 -5.77
N THR A 174 -2.24 10.43 -5.47
CA THR A 174 -2.86 10.90 -4.23
C THR A 174 -3.55 9.75 -3.50
N THR A 175 -3.96 9.98 -2.26
CA THR A 175 -4.96 9.12 -1.63
C THR A 175 -6.30 9.24 -2.37
N ARG A 176 -7.21 8.28 -2.17
CA ARG A 176 -8.59 8.37 -2.69
C ARG A 176 -9.33 9.63 -2.21
N SER A 177 -8.97 10.14 -1.03
CA SER A 177 -9.49 11.40 -0.49
C SER A 177 -8.85 12.66 -1.10
N GLY A 178 -7.81 12.50 -1.92
CA GLY A 178 -7.16 13.59 -2.66
C GLY A 178 -5.97 14.23 -1.96
N ALA A 179 -5.44 13.62 -0.89
CA ALA A 179 -4.24 14.10 -0.21
C ALA A 179 -3.00 13.61 -0.99
N GLY A 180 -2.07 14.50 -1.29
CA GLY A 180 -0.93 14.20 -2.15
C GLY A 180 0.38 14.84 -1.70
N ILE A 181 1.48 14.34 -2.26
CA ILE A 181 2.80 14.93 -2.04
C ILE A 181 2.85 16.32 -2.70
N GLY A 182 3.18 17.33 -1.90
CA GLY A 182 3.21 18.73 -2.32
C GLY A 182 2.02 19.56 -1.84
N ASP A 183 1.03 18.94 -1.18
CA ASP A 183 -0.03 19.69 -0.49
C ASP A 183 0.52 20.50 0.67
N THR A 184 -0.06 21.69 0.89
CA THR A 184 0.28 22.51 2.05
C THR A 184 -0.27 21.86 3.31
N GLU A 185 0.37 22.15 4.44
CA GLU A 185 -0.13 21.69 5.74
C GLU A 185 -1.55 22.21 6.02
N ASP A 186 -1.86 23.44 5.59
CA ASP A 186 -3.21 24.02 5.72
C ASP A 186 -4.26 23.22 4.94
N ARG A 187 -3.94 22.76 3.72
CA ARG A 187 -4.84 21.89 2.95
C ARG A 187 -5.07 20.56 3.66
N ILE A 188 -4.03 19.95 4.22
CA ILE A 188 -4.15 18.69 4.97
C ILE A 188 -5.01 18.89 6.23
N ARG A 189 -4.81 20.00 6.96
CA ARG A 189 -5.66 20.34 8.11
C ARG A 189 -7.11 20.58 7.69
N GLU A 190 -7.37 21.25 6.58
CA GLU A 190 -8.73 21.44 6.07
C GLU A 190 -9.41 20.11 5.73
N MET A 191 -8.67 19.19 5.10
CA MET A 191 -9.20 17.88 4.69
C MET A 191 -9.49 16.94 5.87
N PHE A 192 -8.73 17.04 6.96
CA PHE A 192 -8.74 16.07 8.06
C PHE A 192 -8.87 16.71 9.44
N ALA A 193 -9.39 17.94 9.56
CA ALA A 193 -9.37 18.77 10.77
C ALA A 193 -9.66 17.98 12.06
N ASP A 194 -10.88 17.42 12.15
CA ASP A 194 -11.35 16.71 13.34
C ASP A 194 -10.71 15.32 13.52
N LEU A 195 -9.95 14.84 12.53
CA LEU A 195 -9.30 13.54 12.50
C LEU A 195 -7.80 13.61 12.87
N ILE A 196 -7.21 14.81 12.88
CA ILE A 196 -5.81 15.01 13.25
C ILE A 196 -5.73 15.48 14.71
N HIS A 197 -5.11 14.66 15.55
CA HIS A 197 -4.75 15.02 16.92
C HIS A 197 -3.24 15.22 17.04
N THR A 198 -2.82 16.41 17.45
CA THR A 198 -1.42 16.71 17.78
C THR A 198 -1.29 16.90 19.28
N THR A 199 -0.21 16.37 19.87
CA THR A 199 0.18 16.66 21.26
C THR A 199 1.46 17.51 21.23
N PRO A 200 1.58 18.52 22.10
CA PRO A 200 2.79 19.35 22.19
C PRO A 200 4.05 18.57 22.54
#